data_AF-A0A382S833-F1
#
_entry.id   AF-A0A382S833-F1
#
_cell.length_a   1.000
_cell.length_b   1.000
_cell.length_c   1.000
_cell.angle_alpha   90.00
_cell.angle_beta   90.00
_cell.angle_gamma   90.00
#
_symmetry.space_group_name_H-M   'P 1'
#
loop_
_entity.id
_entity.type
_entity.pdbx_description
1 polymer ?
#
loop_
_entity_poly.entity_id
_entity_poly.type
_entity_poly.pdbx_seq_one_letter_code
_entity_poly.pdbx_strand_id
1 'polypeptide(L)' 'MVFLEIDAMKISDVKVYPTWVGTRNQLIVKVETDEGIYGWGESGLSGREQ' A
#
# COMPACT_ATOMS: atom_id res chain seq x y z
N MET A 1 -12.28 22.30 -28.23
CA MET A 1 -12.50 21.63 -26.94
C MET A 1 -11.54 20.46 -26.89
N VAL A 2 -10.43 20.62 -26.17
CA VAL A 2 -9.44 19.55 -25.98
C VAL A 2 -9.72 19.00 -24.59
N PHE A 3 -10.08 17.72 -24.50
CA PHE A 3 -10.16 17.04 -23.21
C PHE A 3 -8.73 16.87 -22.71
N LEU A 4 -8.36 17.61 -21.67
CA LEU A 4 -7.14 17.34 -20.93
C LEU A 4 -7.39 16.05 -20.15
N GLU A 5 -6.82 14.96 -20.64
CA GLU A 5 -6.69 13.73 -19.86
C GLU A 5 -5.70 14.04 -18.75
N ILE A 6 -6.20 14.12 -17.52
CA ILE A 6 -5.37 14.15 -16.33
C ILE A 6 -4.84 12.73 -16.18
N ASP A 7 -3.59 12.51 -16.58
CA ASP A 7 -2.87 11.28 -16.22
C ASP A 7 -2.75 11.27 -14.69
N ALA A 8 -3.71 10.60 -14.06
CA ALA A 8 -3.73 10.45 -12.61
C ALA A 8 -2.65 9.43 -12.21
N MET A 9 -1.88 9.76 -11.18
CA MET A 9 -0.93 8.87 -10.51
C MET A 9 -1.56 7.49 -10.27
N LYS A 10 -0.91 6.44 -10.76
CA LYS A 10 -1.41 5.06 -10.67
C LYS A 10 -0.59 4.28 -9.67
N ILE A 11 -1.27 3.43 -8.91
CA ILE A 11 -0.59 2.44 -8.06
C ILE A 11 0.04 1.39 -8.98
N SER A 12 1.36 1.26 -8.94
CA SER A 12 2.13 0.32 -9.75
C SER A 12 2.36 -1.00 -9.03
N ASP A 13 2.48 -0.98 -7.71
CA ASP A 13 2.62 -2.18 -6.89
C ASP A 13 2.12 -1.99 -5.45
N VAL A 14 1.70 -3.08 -4.82
CA VAL A 14 1.35 -3.14 -3.40
C VAL A 14 2.11 -4.29 -2.76
N LYS A 15 3.14 -3.95 -1.98
CA LYS A 15 4.00 -4.93 -1.31
C LYS A 15 3.52 -5.11 0.12
N VAL A 16 3.30 -6.37 0.49
CA VAL A 16 2.84 -6.75 1.83
C VAL A 16 3.94 -7.47 2.58
N TYR A 17 4.13 -7.07 3.84
CA TYR A 17 5.12 -7.62 4.74
C TYR A 17 4.40 -8.04 6.01
N PRO A 18 3.95 -9.31 6.12
CA PRO A 18 3.48 -9.84 7.37
C PRO A 18 4.70 -9.96 8.31
N THR A 19 4.66 -9.25 9.43
CA THR A 19 5.75 -9.20 10.38
C THR A 19 5.26 -9.45 11.79
N TRP A 20 6.15 -9.96 12.62
CA TRP A 20 5.94 -10.01 14.07
C TRP A 20 6.67 -8.82 14.70
N VAL A 21 5.91 -7.83 15.20
CA VAL A 21 6.45 -6.64 15.87
C VAL A 21 6.18 -6.75 17.36
N GLY A 22 7.25 -6.89 18.16
CA GLY A 22 7.13 -7.08 19.61
C GLY A 22 6.34 -8.34 19.94
N THR A 23 5.14 -8.19 20.50
CA THR A 23 4.26 -9.31 20.90
C THR A 23 3.06 -9.51 19.98
N ARG A 24 2.99 -8.80 18.83
CA ARG A 24 1.80 -8.83 17.94
C ARG A 24 2.16 -8.98 16.48
N ASN A 25 1.24 -9.57 15.71
CA ASN A 25 1.33 -9.61 14.26
C ASN A 25 0.90 -8.26 13.68
N GLN A 26 1.69 -7.74 12.74
CA GLN A 26 1.40 -6.53 12.00
C GLN A 26 1.63 -6.79 10.50
N LEU A 27 0.72 -6.30 9.66
CA LEU A 27 0.92 -6.25 8.23
C LEU A 27 1.42 -4.86 7.85
N ILE A 28 2.69 -4.76 7.46
CA ILE A 28 3.20 -3.52 6.87
C ILE A 28 2.92 -3.56 5.38
N VAL A 29 2.43 -2.46 4.83
CA VAL A 29 2.08 -2.31 3.43
C VAL A 29 2.88 -1.15 2.84
N LYS A 30 3.51 -1.42 1.71
CA LYS A 30 4.12 -0.38 0.87
C LYS A 30 3.31 -0.25 -0.41
N VAL A 31 2.90 0.97 -0.73
CA VAL A 31 2.25 1.29 -2.01
C VAL A 31 3.26 2.04 -2.85
N GLU A 32 3.56 1.53 -4.04
CA GLU A 32 4.42 2.17 -5.03
C GLU A 32 3.57 2.69 -6.19
N THR A 33 4.00 3.79 -6.82
CA THR A 33 3.30 4.36 -7.98
C THR A 33 4.15 4.37 -9.24
N ASP A 34 3.49 4.59 -10.37
CA ASP A 34 4.13 4.75 -11.68
C ASP A 34 4.99 6.02 -11.79
N GLU A 35 4.74 7.01 -10.93
CA GLU A 35 5.59 8.21 -10.79
C GLU A 35 6.80 8.02 -9.86
N GLY A 36 7.02 6.81 -9.32
CA GLY A 36 8.16 6.50 -8.43
C GLY A 36 8.03 7.00 -6.99
N ILE A 37 6.86 7.54 -6.62
CA ILE A 37 6.52 7.90 -5.24
C ILE A 37 6.07 6.63 -4.51
N TYR A 38 6.32 6.56 -3.21
CA TYR A 38 5.81 5.48 -2.39
C TYR A 38 5.31 5.96 -1.02
N GLY A 39 4.34 5.23 -0.50
CA GLY A 39 3.79 5.41 0.84
C GLY A 39 3.90 4.15 1.67
N TRP A 40 3.92 4.33 3.00
CA TRP A 40 3.87 3.26 3.98
C TRP A 40 2.55 3.34 4.74
N GLY A 41 1.99 2.17 5.07
CA GLY A 41 0.87 2.03 5.99
C GLY A 41 0.92 0.71 6.73
N GLU A 42 0.10 0.59 7.77
CA GLU A 42 -0.02 -0.64 8.53
C GLU A 42 -1.46 -1.12 8.65
N SER A 43 -1.63 -2.44 8.75
CA SER A 43 -2.86 -3.08 9.20
C SER A 43 -2.55 -4.05 10.35
N GLY A 44 -3.46 -4.12 11.32
CA GLY A 44 -3.38 -5.13 12.37
C GLY A 44 -3.72 -6.51 11.80
N LEU A 45 -3.00 -7.54 12.25
CA LEU A 45 -3.33 -8.94 11.96
C LEU A 45 -3.91 -9.57 13.23
N SER A 46 -5.23 -9.61 13.30
CA SER A 46 -5.98 -9.99 14.51
C SER A 46 -6.56 -11.40 14.46
N GLY A 47 -6.37 -12.12 13.35
CA GLY A 47 -6.95 -13.45 13.12
C GLY A 47 -8.42 -13.42 12.77
N ARG A 48 -8.95 -12.24 12.41
CA ARG A 48 -10.36 -11.98 12.05
C ARG A 48 -10.56 -11.78 10.55
N GLU A 49 -9.49 -11.80 9.79
CA GLU A 49 -9.45 -11.44 8.36
C GLU A 49 -9.79 -12.65 7.46
N GLN A 50 -10.88 -13.35 7.79
CA GLN A 50 -11.48 -14.43 6.98
C GLN A 50 -12.51 -13.90 5.99
#